data_AF-A0A1R3WAB9-F1
#
_entry.id   AF-A0A1R3WAB9-F1
#
_cell.length_a   1.000
_cell.length_b   1.000
_cell.length_c   1.000
_cell.angle_alpha   90.00
_cell.angle_beta   90.00
_cell.angle_gamma   90.00
#
_symmetry.space_group_name_H-M   'P 1'
#
loop_
_entity.id
_entity.type
_entity.pdbx_description
1 polymer ?
#
loop_
_entity_poly.entity_id
_entity_poly.type
_entity_poly.pdbx_seq_one_letter_code
_entity_poly.pdbx_strand_id
1 'polypeptide(L)'
;MTRARTKGQKIADKRRQREQATQLPEIAPVPRRAAQGSRRMNQIKRETVDDIPTLQARCRQAGLTPTAEAIRDAKAPWRGCSAGVAMSRVVTDEAERADLWDAIQHMRRTQMAHDVAIGAPRRHAQCLRLLVPLEALEADAETPPLDLRTDEEKQRQATSALMAIEGWLAYASPHAASICKRTVIDDERCPDAHVLVEALRCVVDGIKGRKIVYRGA
;
A
#
# COMPACT_ATOMS: atom_id res chain seq x y z
N MET A 1 24.68 -42.95 -9.42
CA MET A 1 25.32 -41.68 -9.04
C MET A 1 25.35 -40.74 -10.25
N THR A 2 24.40 -39.80 -10.34
CA THR A 2 24.32 -38.80 -11.42
C THR A 2 25.18 -37.59 -11.07
N ARG A 3 26.28 -37.37 -11.80
CA ARG A 3 27.14 -36.20 -11.60
C ARG A 3 26.38 -34.91 -11.95
N ALA A 4 26.31 -33.97 -11.00
CA ALA A 4 25.68 -32.67 -11.20
C ALA A 4 26.43 -31.88 -12.29
N ARG A 5 25.71 -31.46 -13.34
CA ARG A 5 26.28 -30.69 -14.45
C ARG A 5 26.74 -29.32 -13.96
N THR A 6 27.94 -28.92 -14.36
CA THR A 6 28.51 -27.61 -14.02
C THR A 6 27.77 -26.47 -14.74
N LYS A 7 27.82 -25.26 -14.18
CA LYS A 7 27.11 -24.09 -14.72
C LYS A 7 27.48 -23.80 -16.18
N GLY A 8 28.73 -24.06 -16.56
CA GLY A 8 29.21 -23.94 -17.94
C GLY A 8 28.56 -24.94 -18.91
N GLN A 9 28.36 -26.20 -18.48
CA GLN A 9 27.70 -27.22 -19.30
C GLN A 9 26.22 -26.87 -19.55
N LYS A 10 25.53 -26.32 -18.54
CA LYS A 10 24.13 -25.87 -18.69
C LYS A 10 23.98 -24.72 -19.69
N ILE A 11 24.96 -23.81 -19.76
CA ILE A 11 24.94 -22.68 -20.71
C ILE A 11 25.24 -23.16 -22.13
N ALA A 12 26.18 -24.10 -22.30
CA ALA A 12 26.49 -24.69 -23.60
C ALA A 12 25.31 -25.49 -24.18
N ASP A 13 24.64 -26.29 -23.35
CA ASP A 13 23.45 -27.06 -23.74
C ASP A 13 22.31 -26.11 -24.17
N LYS A 14 22.07 -25.02 -23.42
CA LYS A 14 21.05 -24.02 -23.74
C LYS A 14 21.37 -23.24 -25.02
N ARG A 15 22.65 -23.11 -25.39
CA ARG A 15 23.08 -22.51 -26.66
C ARG A 15 22.85 -23.46 -27.84
N ARG A 16 23.17 -24.74 -27.70
CA ARG A 16 22.89 -25.77 -28.72
C ARG A 16 21.39 -25.94 -28.97
N GLN A 17 20.56 -25.91 -27.92
CA GLN A 17 19.10 -25.97 -28.06
C GLN A 17 18.54 -24.76 -28.82
N ARG A 18 19.14 -23.57 -28.67
CA ARG A 18 18.75 -22.38 -29.44
C ARG A 18 19.16 -22.47 -30.91
N GLU A 19 20.32 -23.06 -31.19
CA GLU A 19 20.80 -23.25 -32.57
C GLU A 19 19.93 -24.28 -33.32
N GLN A 20 19.47 -25.36 -32.65
CA GLN A 20 18.55 -26.34 -33.21
C GLN A 20 17.11 -25.83 -33.42
N ALA A 21 16.66 -24.83 -32.65
CA ALA A 21 15.34 -24.21 -32.83
C ALA A 21 15.23 -23.33 -34.10
N THR A 22 16.32 -23.17 -34.86
CA THR A 22 16.41 -22.32 -36.06
C THR A 22 15.90 -23.02 -37.34
N GLN A 23 15.36 -24.24 -37.25
CA GLN A 23 14.77 -25.01 -38.37
C GLN A 23 13.22 -24.92 -38.44
N LEU A 24 12.60 -23.95 -37.76
CA LEU A 24 11.17 -23.65 -37.87
C LEU A 24 10.94 -22.53 -38.90
N PRO A 25 9.85 -22.57 -39.69
CA PRO A 25 9.57 -21.58 -40.74
C PRO A 25 9.55 -20.14 -40.20
N GLU A 26 10.08 -19.20 -40.99
CA GLU A 26 10.38 -17.80 -40.62
C GLU A 26 9.18 -17.08 -39.96
N ILE A 27 9.13 -17.11 -38.64
CA ILE A 27 8.40 -16.12 -37.85
C ILE A 27 9.32 -14.91 -37.73
N ALA A 28 8.80 -13.72 -38.06
CA ALA A 28 9.55 -12.47 -38.03
C ALA A 28 10.36 -12.31 -36.74
N PRO A 29 11.63 -11.86 -36.81
CA PRO A 29 12.51 -11.80 -35.66
C PRO A 29 11.94 -10.86 -34.59
N VAL A 30 11.48 -11.43 -33.48
CA VAL A 30 11.08 -10.64 -32.30
C VAL A 30 12.30 -9.87 -31.81
N PRO A 31 12.29 -8.52 -31.80
CA PRO A 31 13.43 -7.74 -31.37
C PRO A 31 13.76 -8.08 -29.91
N ARG A 32 15.02 -8.41 -29.64
CA ARG A 32 15.48 -8.62 -28.26
C ARG A 32 15.30 -7.32 -27.49
N ARG A 33 14.55 -7.39 -26.38
CA ARG A 33 14.36 -6.29 -25.43
C ARG A 33 15.73 -5.70 -25.08
N ALA A 34 15.94 -4.42 -25.40
CA ALA A 34 17.19 -3.73 -25.12
C ALA A 34 17.53 -3.83 -23.62
N ALA A 35 18.81 -4.01 -23.29
CA ALA A 35 19.30 -4.05 -21.92
C ALA A 35 19.26 -2.64 -21.29
N GLN A 36 18.06 -2.09 -21.07
CA GLN A 36 17.85 -0.78 -20.45
C GLN A 36 18.01 -0.80 -18.91
N GLY A 37 18.30 -1.95 -18.31
CA GLY A 37 18.35 -2.10 -16.85
C GLY A 37 19.34 -1.15 -16.16
N SER A 38 20.53 -0.93 -16.73
CA SER A 38 21.55 -0.08 -16.07
C SER A 38 21.25 1.41 -16.22
N ARG A 39 20.70 1.85 -17.35
CA ARG A 39 20.30 3.26 -17.55
C ARG A 39 19.15 3.64 -16.63
N ARG A 40 18.14 2.76 -16.49
CA ARG A 40 17.03 2.97 -15.55
C ARG A 40 17.51 2.99 -14.10
N MET A 41 18.43 2.10 -13.69
CA MET A 41 19.00 2.13 -12.34
C MET A 41 19.78 3.43 -12.06
N ASN A 42 20.55 3.94 -13.02
CA ASN A 42 21.31 5.18 -12.85
C ASN A 42 20.41 6.41 -12.81
N GLN A 43 19.30 6.39 -13.55
CA GLN A 43 18.28 7.45 -13.52
C GLN A 43 17.55 7.47 -12.18
N ILE A 44 17.09 6.31 -11.69
CA ILE A 44 16.49 6.17 -10.35
C ILE A 44 17.47 6.65 -9.27
N LYS A 45 18.76 6.27 -9.35
CA LYS A 45 19.79 6.74 -8.40
C LYS A 45 19.96 8.26 -8.41
N ARG A 46 19.92 8.92 -9.58
CA ARG A 46 20.01 10.39 -9.69
C ARG A 46 18.78 11.07 -9.11
N GLU A 47 17.58 10.59 -9.44
CA GLU A 47 16.32 11.08 -8.85
C GLU A 47 16.34 10.99 -7.32
N THR A 48 16.92 9.91 -6.77
CA THR A 48 17.01 9.72 -5.31
C THR A 48 17.94 10.73 -4.62
N VAL A 49 18.93 11.29 -5.34
CA VAL A 49 19.90 12.28 -4.80
C VAL A 49 19.30 13.68 -4.78
N ASP A 50 18.51 14.03 -5.81
CA ASP A 50 17.84 15.33 -5.91
C ASP A 50 16.71 15.49 -4.89
N ASP A 51 16.15 14.39 -4.39
CA ASP A 51 15.16 14.38 -3.30
C ASP A 51 15.76 14.59 -1.89
N ILE A 52 17.08 14.49 -1.72
CA ILE A 52 17.70 14.57 -0.38
C ILE A 52 17.43 15.92 0.31
N PRO A 53 17.60 17.08 -0.36
CA PRO A 53 17.32 18.38 0.26
C PRO A 53 15.85 18.55 0.68
N THR A 54 14.90 18.05 -0.11
CA THR A 54 13.46 18.14 0.21
C THR A 54 13.11 17.25 1.40
N LEU A 55 13.71 16.05 1.49
CA LEU A 55 13.55 15.15 2.63
C LEU A 55 14.20 15.71 3.89
N GLN A 56 15.37 16.32 3.80
CA GLN A 56 16.00 17.04 4.92
C GLN A 56 15.12 18.19 5.41
N ALA A 57 14.50 18.94 4.51
CA ALA A 57 13.54 19.99 4.86
C ALA A 57 12.31 19.42 5.59
N ARG A 58 11.75 18.29 5.13
CA ARG A 58 10.66 17.59 5.83
C ARG A 58 11.07 17.12 7.23
N CYS A 59 12.26 16.54 7.38
CA CYS A 59 12.78 16.17 8.70
C CYS A 59 12.80 17.38 9.65
N ARG A 60 13.34 18.52 9.18
CA ARG A 60 13.41 19.76 9.98
C ARG A 60 12.02 20.32 10.32
N GLN A 61 11.09 20.32 9.38
CA GLN A 61 9.69 20.73 9.62
C GLN A 61 9.00 19.83 10.65
N ALA A 62 9.39 18.56 10.71
CA ALA A 62 8.93 17.62 11.74
C ALA A 62 9.72 17.72 13.06
N GLY A 63 10.67 18.65 13.19
CA GLY A 63 11.52 18.80 14.37
C GLY A 63 12.60 17.72 14.52
N LEU A 64 12.85 16.91 13.48
CA LEU A 64 13.81 15.82 13.48
C LEU A 64 15.16 16.26 12.90
N THR A 65 16.24 15.82 13.53
CA THR A 65 17.58 15.92 12.94
C THR A 65 17.63 15.02 11.69
N PRO A 66 18.10 15.50 10.53
CA PRO A 66 18.10 14.75 9.29
C PRO A 66 19.21 13.68 9.26
N THR A 67 19.04 12.63 10.06
CA THR A 67 19.85 11.41 10.04
C THR A 67 19.43 10.52 8.87
N ALA A 68 20.25 9.52 8.51
CA ALA A 68 19.88 8.56 7.46
C ALA A 68 18.57 7.81 7.77
N GLU A 69 18.31 7.55 9.04
CA GLU A 69 17.07 6.93 9.53
C GLU A 69 15.88 7.88 9.42
N ALA A 70 16.04 9.14 9.83
CA ALA A 70 14.99 10.15 9.70
C ALA A 70 14.64 10.43 8.24
N ILE A 71 15.62 10.41 7.33
CA ILE A 71 15.40 10.56 5.88
C ILE A 71 14.68 9.32 5.32
N ARG A 72 15.00 8.11 5.80
CA ARG A 72 14.27 6.89 5.43
C ARG A 72 12.82 6.96 5.90
N ASP A 73 12.57 7.36 7.15
CA ASP A 73 11.23 7.53 7.69
C ASP A 73 10.45 8.65 6.99
N ALA A 74 11.12 9.73 6.57
CA ALA A 74 10.52 10.80 5.78
C ALA A 74 10.05 10.35 4.38
N LYS A 75 10.55 9.22 3.87
CA LYS A 75 10.08 8.57 2.64
C LYS A 75 8.92 7.62 2.86
N ALA A 76 8.60 7.28 4.11
CA ALA A 76 7.59 6.29 4.39
C ALA A 76 6.18 6.78 3.97
N PRO A 77 5.33 5.88 3.45
CA PRO A 77 4.03 6.27 2.88
C PRO A 77 3.10 6.91 3.90
N TRP A 78 3.23 6.57 5.19
CA TRP A 78 2.42 7.15 6.27
C TRP A 78 2.66 8.64 6.49
N ARG A 79 3.77 9.21 6.02
CA ARG A 79 4.02 10.66 6.08
C ARG A 79 3.11 11.46 5.13
N GLY A 80 2.40 10.79 4.22
CA GLY A 80 1.52 11.42 3.23
C GLY A 80 0.11 11.75 3.72
N CYS A 81 -0.26 11.40 4.96
CA CYS A 81 -1.62 11.60 5.47
C CYS A 81 -1.65 11.99 6.96
N SER A 82 -2.76 12.59 7.40
CA SER A 82 -2.92 13.10 8.78
C SER A 82 -2.80 11.99 9.83
N ALA A 83 -3.46 10.84 9.58
CA ALA A 83 -3.44 9.69 10.48
C ALA A 83 -2.04 9.08 10.62
N GLY A 84 -1.34 8.89 9.49
CA GLY A 84 0.00 8.30 9.50
C GLY A 84 1.04 9.20 10.15
N VAL A 85 0.95 10.52 9.95
CA VAL A 85 1.77 11.49 10.66
C VAL A 85 1.49 11.45 12.17
N ALA A 86 0.22 11.45 12.58
CA ALA A 86 -0.16 11.39 13.99
C ALA A 86 0.34 10.10 14.68
N MET A 87 0.10 8.95 14.06
CA MET A 87 0.59 7.63 14.52
C MET A 87 2.12 7.64 14.68
N SER A 88 2.86 8.12 13.68
CA SER A 88 4.33 8.12 13.70
C SER A 88 4.95 8.97 14.83
N ARG A 89 4.19 9.90 15.42
CA ARG A 89 4.67 10.75 16.52
C ARG A 89 4.68 10.03 17.86
N VAL A 90 3.78 9.06 18.06
CA VAL A 90 3.59 8.40 19.35
C VAL A 90 4.00 6.93 19.33
N VAL A 91 4.17 6.33 18.15
CA VAL A 91 4.58 4.93 17.98
C VAL A 91 6.01 4.84 17.47
N THR A 92 6.90 4.33 18.32
CA THR A 92 8.32 4.14 18.01
C THR A 92 8.64 2.72 17.53
N ASP A 93 7.84 1.72 17.91
CA ASP A 93 8.00 0.35 17.47
C ASP A 93 7.55 0.17 16.01
N GLU A 94 8.42 -0.41 15.18
CA GLU A 94 8.18 -0.53 13.74
C GLU A 94 7.13 -1.60 13.41
N ALA A 95 7.07 -2.69 14.19
CA ALA A 95 6.09 -3.75 13.98
C ALA A 95 4.67 -3.25 14.31
N GLU A 96 4.52 -2.57 15.45
CA GLU A 96 3.27 -1.92 15.82
C GLU A 96 2.87 -0.85 14.79
N ARG A 97 3.82 -0.07 14.30
CA ARG A 97 3.56 0.94 13.28
C ARG A 97 3.05 0.32 11.97
N ALA A 98 3.64 -0.79 11.53
CA ALA A 98 3.18 -1.53 10.36
C ALA A 98 1.74 -2.03 10.54
N ASP A 99 1.42 -2.61 11.70
CA ASP A 99 0.07 -3.07 12.03
C ASP A 99 -0.96 -1.93 12.00
N LEU A 100 -0.63 -0.81 12.63
CA LEU A 100 -1.51 0.37 12.67
C LEU A 100 -1.67 1.00 11.28
N TRP A 101 -0.62 0.99 10.46
CA TRP A 101 -0.70 1.43 9.08
C TRP A 101 -1.59 0.51 8.24
N ASP A 102 -1.50 -0.80 8.41
CA ASP A 102 -2.39 -1.76 7.76
C ASP A 102 -3.85 -1.55 8.18
N ALA A 103 -4.11 -1.21 9.45
CA ALA A 103 -5.44 -0.83 9.92
C ALA A 103 -5.95 0.45 9.26
N ILE A 104 -5.14 1.51 9.15
CA ILE A 104 -5.48 2.74 8.43
C ILE A 104 -5.85 2.42 6.98
N GLN A 105 -5.02 1.63 6.29
CA GLN A 105 -5.24 1.26 4.89
C GLN A 105 -6.47 0.37 4.72
N HIS A 106 -6.72 -0.54 5.66
CA HIS A 106 -7.93 -1.37 5.69
C HIS A 106 -9.18 -0.50 5.82
N MET A 107 -9.22 0.41 6.80
CA MET A 107 -10.37 1.31 6.99
C MET A 107 -10.66 2.14 5.74
N ARG A 108 -9.61 2.71 5.12
CA ARG A 108 -9.75 3.49 3.88
C ARG A 108 -10.27 2.66 2.70
N ARG A 109 -9.75 1.45 2.51
CA ARG A 109 -10.23 0.53 1.47
C ARG A 109 -11.68 0.13 1.69
N THR A 110 -12.06 -0.17 2.93
CA THR A 110 -13.43 -0.54 3.28
C THR A 110 -14.41 0.61 3.06
N GLN A 111 -14.06 1.82 3.50
CA GLN A 111 -14.88 3.00 3.24
C GLN A 111 -15.02 3.26 1.73
N MET A 112 -13.92 3.19 0.98
CA MET A 112 -13.95 3.41 -0.47
C MET A 112 -14.83 2.36 -1.19
N ALA A 113 -14.72 1.09 -0.79
CA ALA A 113 -15.56 0.03 -1.36
C ALA A 113 -17.05 0.27 -1.04
N HIS A 114 -17.37 0.72 0.16
CA HIS A 114 -18.72 1.07 0.56
C HIS A 114 -19.25 2.27 -0.22
N ASP A 115 -18.48 3.35 -0.31
CA ASP A 115 -18.86 4.56 -1.06
C ASP A 115 -19.15 4.23 -2.53
N VAL A 116 -18.30 3.42 -3.17
CA VAL A 116 -18.52 2.95 -4.55
C VAL A 116 -19.81 2.14 -4.65
N ALA A 117 -20.07 1.23 -3.70
CA ALA A 117 -21.25 0.37 -3.73
C ALA A 117 -22.58 1.14 -3.57
N ILE A 118 -22.58 2.29 -2.88
CA ILE A 118 -23.77 3.15 -2.74
C ILE A 118 -23.82 4.29 -3.76
N GLY A 119 -22.87 4.35 -4.71
CA GLY A 119 -22.77 5.43 -5.70
C GLY A 119 -22.35 6.78 -5.12
N ALA A 120 -21.71 6.82 -3.96
CA ALA A 120 -21.19 8.05 -3.37
C ALA A 120 -19.91 8.53 -4.10
N PRO A 121 -19.67 9.85 -4.14
CA PRO A 121 -18.44 10.39 -4.70
C PRO A 121 -17.22 9.96 -3.88
N ARG A 122 -16.07 9.78 -4.55
CA ARG A 122 -14.81 9.37 -3.90
C ARG A 122 -14.33 10.48 -2.95
N ARG A 123 -14.22 10.17 -1.65
CA ARG A 123 -13.91 11.13 -0.57
C ARG A 123 -12.41 11.44 -0.37
N HIS A 124 -11.49 10.76 -1.07
CA HIS A 124 -10.06 10.91 -0.80
C HIS A 124 -9.49 12.22 -1.35
N ALA A 125 -8.75 12.96 -0.50
CA ALA A 125 -8.11 14.25 -0.80
C ALA A 125 -7.18 14.29 -2.04
N GLN A 126 -6.67 13.15 -2.54
CA GLN A 126 -5.88 13.07 -3.78
C GLN A 126 -6.70 12.66 -5.02
N CYS A 127 -7.93 12.17 -4.84
CA CYS A 127 -8.72 11.57 -5.92
C CYS A 127 -9.55 12.56 -6.74
N LEU A 128 -9.61 13.85 -6.37
CA LEU A 128 -10.09 14.89 -7.28
C LEU A 128 -9.16 15.11 -8.49
N ARG A 129 -7.97 14.49 -8.51
CA ARG A 129 -7.01 14.58 -9.62
C ARG A 129 -7.06 13.41 -10.62
N LEU A 130 -7.95 12.42 -10.42
CA LEU A 130 -8.11 11.29 -11.33
C LEU A 130 -9.60 10.97 -11.52
N LEU A 131 -10.33 11.90 -12.15
CA LEU A 131 -11.63 11.66 -12.76
C LEU A 131 -11.51 11.01 -14.16
N VAL A 132 -10.44 10.25 -14.41
CA VAL A 132 -10.31 9.44 -15.61
C VAL A 132 -10.53 7.99 -15.20
N PRO A 133 -11.56 7.31 -15.72
CA PRO A 133 -11.62 5.86 -15.66
C PRO A 133 -10.37 5.33 -16.37
N LEU A 134 -9.38 4.88 -15.59
CA LEU A 134 -8.32 4.01 -16.09
C LEU A 134 -8.89 2.59 -16.16
N GLU A 135 -9.97 2.41 -16.92
CA GLU A 135 -10.22 1.09 -17.49
C GLU A 135 -9.10 0.87 -18.50
N ALA A 136 -8.01 0.27 -18.04
CA ALA A 136 -7.00 -0.27 -18.92
C ALA A 136 -7.71 -1.27 -19.84
N LEU A 137 -7.85 -0.91 -21.12
CA LEU A 137 -8.43 -1.75 -22.18
C LEU A 137 -7.61 -3.02 -22.47
N GLU A 138 -6.57 -3.30 -21.68
CA GLU A 138 -5.72 -4.47 -21.78
C GLU A 138 -5.63 -5.16 -20.42
N ALA A 139 -6.25 -6.35 -20.31
CA ALA A 139 -6.06 -7.23 -19.17
C ALA A 139 -4.67 -7.89 -19.27
N ASP A 140 -3.72 -7.42 -18.47
CA ASP A 140 -2.43 -8.07 -18.28
C ASP A 140 -2.46 -9.08 -17.12
N ALA A 141 -1.36 -9.80 -16.89
CA ALA A 141 -1.26 -10.78 -15.81
C ALA A 141 -1.32 -10.18 -14.39
N GLU A 142 -1.23 -8.84 -14.27
CA GLU A 142 -1.32 -8.10 -13.00
C GLU A 142 -2.73 -7.50 -12.80
N THR A 143 -3.61 -7.66 -13.79
CA THR A 143 -5.00 -7.19 -13.71
C THR A 143 -5.75 -8.08 -12.72
N PRO A 144 -6.41 -7.51 -11.71
CA PRO A 144 -7.16 -8.29 -10.72
C PRO A 144 -8.22 -9.14 -11.43
N PRO A 145 -8.50 -10.36 -10.93
CA PRO A 145 -9.49 -11.24 -11.53
C PRO A 145 -10.84 -10.54 -11.63
N LEU A 146 -11.56 -10.82 -12.72
CA LEU A 146 -12.90 -10.28 -12.93
C LEU A 146 -13.77 -10.63 -11.72
N ASP A 147 -14.34 -9.60 -11.10
CA ASP A 147 -15.24 -9.76 -9.96
C ASP A 147 -16.63 -10.19 -10.44
N LEU A 148 -16.90 -11.50 -10.33
CA LEU A 148 -18.15 -12.12 -10.78
C LEU A 148 -19.34 -11.90 -9.84
N ARG A 149 -19.14 -11.21 -8.71
CA ARG A 149 -20.22 -10.90 -7.78
C ARG A 149 -21.24 -9.95 -8.41
N THR A 150 -22.50 -10.13 -8.06
CA THR A 150 -23.56 -9.16 -8.40
C THR A 150 -23.35 -7.85 -7.65
N ASP A 151 -23.97 -6.77 -8.12
CA ASP A 151 -23.87 -5.47 -7.45
C ASP A 151 -24.49 -5.51 -6.04
N GLU A 152 -25.55 -6.30 -5.83
CA GLU A 152 -26.13 -6.54 -4.51
C GLU A 152 -25.18 -7.27 -3.56
N GLU A 153 -24.45 -8.27 -4.07
CA GLU A 153 -23.44 -9.00 -3.28
C GLU A 153 -22.27 -8.09 -2.90
N LYS A 154 -21.79 -7.26 -3.84
CA LYS A 154 -20.75 -6.25 -3.58
C LYS A 154 -21.20 -5.26 -2.51
N GLN A 155 -22.43 -4.74 -2.63
CA GLN A 155 -22.99 -3.82 -1.65
C GLN A 155 -23.12 -4.46 -0.28
N ARG A 156 -23.72 -5.65 -0.19
CA ARG A 156 -23.88 -6.37 1.07
C ARG A 156 -22.54 -6.63 1.75
N GLN A 157 -21.53 -7.04 0.99
CA GLN A 157 -20.20 -7.29 1.53
C GLN A 157 -19.50 -6.00 1.97
N ALA A 158 -19.59 -4.92 1.20
CA ALA A 158 -19.01 -3.64 1.55
C ALA A 158 -19.66 -3.06 2.83
N THR A 159 -20.98 -3.12 2.94
CA THR A 159 -21.71 -2.72 4.16
C THR A 159 -21.34 -3.60 5.34
N SER A 160 -21.27 -4.93 5.17
CA SER A 160 -20.86 -5.84 6.24
C SER A 160 -19.44 -5.56 6.74
N ALA A 161 -18.50 -5.28 5.83
CA ALA A 161 -17.13 -4.91 6.18
C ALA A 161 -17.07 -3.56 6.93
N LEU A 162 -17.84 -2.57 6.51
CA LEU A 162 -17.94 -1.29 7.22
C LEU A 162 -18.52 -1.47 8.63
N MET A 163 -19.57 -2.28 8.77
CA MET A 163 -20.16 -2.60 10.08
C MET A 163 -19.19 -3.36 10.99
N ALA A 164 -18.31 -4.20 10.44
CA ALA A 164 -17.25 -4.85 11.22
C ALA A 164 -16.29 -3.82 11.82
N ILE A 165 -15.87 -2.81 11.05
CA ILE A 165 -15.05 -1.70 11.54
C ILE A 165 -15.77 -0.94 12.66
N GLU A 166 -17.04 -0.58 12.46
CA GLU A 166 -17.82 0.10 13.50
C GLU A 166 -17.93 -0.76 14.77
N GLY A 167 -18.11 -2.08 14.62
CA GLY A 167 -18.12 -3.02 15.73
C GLY A 167 -16.79 -3.09 16.48
N TRP A 168 -15.65 -3.01 15.77
CA TRP A 168 -14.33 -2.96 16.41
C TRP A 168 -14.09 -1.62 17.11
N LEU A 169 -14.48 -0.51 16.48
CA LEU A 169 -14.38 0.83 17.06
C LEU A 169 -15.29 1.02 18.27
N ALA A 170 -16.38 0.25 18.41
CA ALA A 170 -17.22 0.25 19.60
C ALA A 170 -16.49 -0.22 20.87
N TYR A 171 -15.32 -0.87 20.73
CA TYR A 171 -14.46 -1.20 21.86
C TYR A 171 -13.55 -0.03 22.28
N ALA A 172 -13.50 1.06 21.52
CA ALA A 172 -12.85 2.30 21.93
C ALA A 172 -13.89 3.26 22.57
N SER A 173 -13.44 4.33 23.23
CA SER A 173 -14.37 5.38 23.66
C SER A 173 -15.05 6.04 22.44
N PRO A 174 -16.28 6.57 22.56
CA PRO A 174 -16.94 7.28 21.46
C PRO A 174 -16.10 8.45 20.92
N HIS A 175 -15.35 9.11 21.80
CA HIS A 175 -14.41 10.16 21.43
C HIS A 175 -13.27 9.63 20.56
N ALA A 176 -12.64 8.51 20.96
CA ALA A 176 -11.57 7.87 20.21
C ALA A 176 -12.04 7.35 18.85
N ALA A 177 -13.22 6.71 18.80
CA ALA A 177 -13.83 6.26 17.56
C ALA A 177 -14.11 7.44 16.60
N SER A 178 -14.61 8.56 17.11
CA SER A 178 -14.85 9.78 16.33
C SER A 178 -13.56 10.39 15.77
N ILE A 179 -12.53 10.55 16.61
CA ILE A 179 -11.20 11.02 16.17
C ILE A 179 -10.64 10.10 15.10
N CYS A 180 -10.73 8.79 15.31
CA CYS A 180 -10.23 7.80 14.36
C CYS A 180 -10.90 7.95 13.00
N LYS A 181 -12.24 7.99 12.95
CA LYS A 181 -12.97 8.12 11.67
C LYS A 181 -12.62 9.42 10.94
N ARG A 182 -12.69 10.58 11.62
CA ARG A 182 -12.35 11.87 11.00
C ARG A 182 -10.91 11.94 10.50
N THR A 183 -9.97 11.43 11.29
CA THR A 183 -8.54 11.49 10.94
C THR A 183 -8.18 10.48 9.84
N VAL A 184 -8.76 9.28 9.88
CA VAL A 184 -8.40 8.18 8.96
C VAL A 184 -9.16 8.29 7.64
N ILE A 185 -10.47 8.52 7.69
CA ILE A 185 -11.37 8.52 6.53
C ILE A 185 -11.39 9.89 5.87
N ASP A 186 -11.64 10.94 6.65
CA ASP A 186 -11.79 12.31 6.13
C ASP A 186 -10.44 13.05 6.05
N ASP A 187 -9.34 12.40 6.47
CA ASP A 187 -7.97 12.92 6.51
C ASP A 187 -7.83 14.23 7.31
N GLU A 188 -8.76 14.48 8.23
CA GLU A 188 -8.73 15.65 9.11
C GLU A 188 -7.48 15.66 10.00
N ARG A 189 -7.07 16.85 10.43
CA ARG A 189 -5.96 16.99 11.36
C ARG A 189 -6.28 16.27 12.67
N CYS A 190 -5.42 15.33 13.06
CA CYS A 190 -5.54 14.62 14.32
C CYS A 190 -5.34 15.56 15.52
N PRO A 191 -6.33 15.75 16.41
CA PRO A 191 -6.17 16.56 17.61
C PRO A 191 -5.34 15.84 18.69
N ASP A 192 -5.48 14.51 18.79
CA ASP A 192 -4.79 13.67 19.77
C ASP A 192 -4.35 12.35 19.16
N ALA A 193 -3.03 12.17 19.06
CA ALA A 193 -2.41 10.99 18.47
C ALA A 193 -2.49 9.74 19.35
N HIS A 194 -2.50 9.87 20.67
CA HIS A 194 -2.61 8.72 21.58
C HIS A 194 -4.00 8.10 21.48
N VAL A 195 -5.03 8.96 21.52
CA VAL A 195 -6.43 8.57 21.38
C VAL A 195 -6.70 7.92 20.01
N LEU A 196 -6.08 8.43 18.93
CA LEU A 196 -6.13 7.78 17.62
C LEU A 196 -5.56 6.36 17.66
N VAL A 197 -4.38 6.18 18.27
CA VAL A 197 -3.70 4.87 18.33
C VAL A 197 -4.50 3.86 19.14
N GLU A 198 -5.15 4.27 20.23
CA GLU A 198 -6.04 3.39 21.01
C GLU A 198 -7.19 2.84 20.16
N ALA A 199 -7.86 3.69 19.38
CA ALA A 199 -8.90 3.27 18.47
C ALA A 199 -8.38 2.36 17.35
N LEU A 200 -7.23 2.70 16.76
CA LEU A 200 -6.59 1.86 15.73
C LEU A 200 -6.19 0.49 16.26
N ARG A 201 -5.74 0.37 17.51
CA ARG A 201 -5.43 -0.94 18.13
C ARG A 201 -6.66 -1.86 18.20
N CYS A 202 -7.86 -1.31 18.42
CA CYS A 202 -9.10 -2.11 18.34
C CYS A 202 -9.33 -2.65 16.92
N VAL A 203 -9.06 -1.84 15.90
CA VAL A 203 -9.16 -2.26 14.49
C VAL A 203 -8.10 -3.31 14.15
N VAL A 204 -6.85 -3.15 14.61
CA VAL A 204 -5.79 -4.16 14.44
C VAL A 204 -6.21 -5.49 15.05
N ASP A 205 -6.77 -5.48 16.27
CA ASP A 205 -7.28 -6.69 16.92
C ASP A 205 -8.36 -7.37 16.07
N GLY A 206 -9.30 -6.59 15.55
CA GLY A 206 -10.36 -7.07 14.65
C GLY A 206 -9.82 -7.71 13.37
N ILE A 207 -8.89 -7.03 12.68
CA ILE A 207 -8.26 -7.54 11.44
C ILE A 207 -7.49 -8.85 11.71
N LYS A 208 -6.78 -8.92 12.84
CA LYS A 208 -5.98 -10.10 13.21
C LYS A 208 -6.82 -11.22 13.84
N GLY A 209 -8.14 -11.05 14.00
CA GLY A 209 -9.01 -12.02 14.66
C GLY A 209 -8.66 -12.23 16.14
N ARG A 210 -8.01 -11.26 16.78
CA ARG A 210 -7.69 -11.30 18.22
C ARG A 210 -8.93 -10.94 19.03
N LYS A 211 -8.98 -11.39 20.29
CA LYS A 211 -9.98 -10.91 21.23
C LYS A 211 -9.80 -9.41 21.45
N ILE A 212 -10.79 -8.62 21.05
CA ILE A 212 -10.76 -7.16 21.20
C ILE A 212 -10.96 -6.82 22.67
N VAL A 213 -10.07 -5.98 23.20
CA VAL A 213 -10.14 -5.46 24.57
C VAL A 213 -10.79 -4.09 24.53
N TYR A 214 -11.69 -3.81 25.48
CA TYR A 214 -12.27 -2.48 25.62
C TYR A 214 -11.18 -1.49 26.06
N ARG A 215 -11.03 -0.40 25.31
CA ARG A 215 -10.03 0.68 25.47
C ARG A 215 -10.69 2.04 25.67
N GLY A 216 -11.98 2.08 26.03
CA GLY A 216 -12.61 3.33 26.44
C GLY A 216 -12.21 3.67 27.87
N ALA A 217 -11.49 4.79 28.04
CA ALA A 217 -11.37 5.46 29.34
C ALA A 217 -12.65 6.23 29.67
#